data_AF-A0A953P9A9-F1
#
_entry.id   AF-A0A953P9A9-F1
#
_cell.length_a   1.000
_cell.length_b   1.000
_cell.length_c   1.000
_cell.angle_alpha   90.00
_cell.angle_beta   90.00
_cell.angle_gamma   90.00
#
_symmetry.space_group_name_H-M   'P 1'
#
loop_
_entity.id
_entity.type
_entity.pdbx_description
1 polymer ?
#
loop_
_entity_poly.entity_id
_entity_poly.type
_entity_poly.pdbx_seq_one_letter_code
_entity_poly.pdbx_strand_id
1 'polypeptide(L)' 'MGYENRRAPRQMTKVKCSDCGAETEVPFVPTAGRPVYCRDCYQKHRRY' A
#
# COMPACT_ATOMS: atom_id res chain seq x y z
N MET A 1 -4.22 -34.63 -2.68
CA MET A 1 -3.40 -33.40 -2.60
C MET A 1 -4.29 -32.23 -3.01
N GLY A 2 -4.85 -31.48 -2.05
CA GLY A 2 -5.72 -30.34 -2.33
C GLY A 2 -5.18 -29.10 -1.64
N TYR A 3 -4.42 -28.28 -2.38
CA TYR A 3 -4.02 -26.96 -1.89
C TYR A 3 -5.16 -25.97 -2.13
N GLU A 4 -6.17 -26.00 -1.25
CA GLU A 4 -7.21 -24.99 -1.24
C GLU A 4 -6.58 -23.63 -0.93
N ASN A 5 -6.41 -22.84 -1.99
CA ASN A 5 -5.91 -21.48 -1.97
C ASN A 5 -6.95 -20.60 -1.24
N ARG A 6 -6.94 -20.61 0.09
CA ARG A 6 -7.65 -19.64 0.95
C ARG A 6 -7.01 -18.27 0.79
N ARG A 7 -7.22 -17.65 -0.37
CA ARG A 7 -6.96 -16.22 -0.56
C ARG A 7 -8.05 -15.50 0.21
N ALA A 8 -7.81 -15.27 1.51
CA ALA A 8 -8.58 -14.31 2.27
C ALA A 8 -8.70 -13.01 1.44
N PRO A 9 -9.87 -12.37 1.38
CA PRO A 9 -10.04 -11.14 0.62
C PRO A 9 -9.06 -10.11 1.18
N ARG A 10 -8.01 -9.83 0.40
CA ARG A 10 -7.03 -8.78 0.69
C ARG A 10 -7.81 -7.48 0.81
N GLN A 11 -7.96 -6.99 2.04
CA GLN A 11 -8.60 -5.72 2.32
C GLN A 11 -7.71 -4.61 1.77
N MET A 12 -8.08 -4.11 0.59
CA MET A 12 -7.44 -2.95 -0.02
C MET A 12 -7.96 -1.72 0.71
N THR A 13 -7.07 -1.01 1.41
CA THR A 13 -7.40 0.23 2.10
C THR A 13 -7.08 1.41 1.18
N LYS A 14 -8.03 2.31 1.01
CA LYS A 14 -7.80 3.58 0.32
C LYS A 14 -7.05 4.53 1.24
N VAL A 15 -5.89 5.00 0.80
CA VAL A 15 -5.00 5.89 1.55
C VAL A 15 -4.50 7.00 0.66
N LYS A 16 -4.13 8.14 1.25
CA LYS A 16 -3.52 9.24 0.53
C LYS A 16 -2.00 9.18 0.66
N CYS A 17 -1.30 9.40 -0.45
CA CYS A 17 0.15 9.53 -0.45
C CYS A 17 0.55 10.73 0.41
N SER A 18 1.47 10.54 1.35
CA SER A 18 1.99 11.60 2.23
C SER A 18 2.87 12.61 1.49
N ASP A 19 3.34 12.28 0.28
CA ASP A 19 4.21 13.15 -0.52
C ASP A 19 3.41 13.95 -1.57
N CYS A 20 2.62 13.26 -2.41
CA CYS A 20 1.86 13.90 -3.48
C CYS A 20 0.37 14.06 -3.22
N GLY A 21 -0.17 13.49 -2.13
CA GLY A 21 -1.61 13.56 -1.80
C GLY A 21 -2.51 12.64 -2.63
N ALA A 22 -1.96 11.88 -3.60
CA ALA A 22 -2.75 11.01 -4.47
C ALA A 22 -3.41 9.85 -3.71
N GLU A 23 -4.65 9.52 -4.09
CA GLU A 23 -5.37 8.37 -3.55
C GLU A 23 -4.84 7.07 -4.14
N THR A 24 -4.50 6.11 -3.29
CA THR A 24 -3.97 4.81 -3.68
C THR A 24 -4.56 3.70 -2.83
N GLU A 25 -4.59 2.49 -3.37
CA GLU A 25 -5.15 1.33 -2.70
C GLU A 25 -4.01 0.41 -2.27
N VAL A 26 -3.85 0.25 -0.96
CA VAL A 26 -2.78 -0.55 -0.38
C VAL A 26 -3.33 -1.74 0.40
N PRO A 27 -2.67 -2.91 0.34
CA PRO A 27 -3.11 -4.10 1.07
C PRO A 27 -2.72 -4.07 2.57
N PHE A 28 -2.27 -2.92 3.08
CA PHE A 28 -1.83 -2.74 4.45
C PHE A 28 -2.57 -1.55 5.09
N VAL A 29 -2.78 -1.61 6.40
CA VAL A 29 -3.40 -0.50 7.14
C VAL A 29 -2.35 0.61 7.33
N PRO A 30 -2.59 1.86 6.91
CA PRO A 30 -1.69 2.97 7.19
C PRO A 30 -1.59 3.16 8.71
N THR A 31 -0.38 3.06 9.25
CA THR A 31 -0.15 3.28 10.68
C THR A 31 0.14 4.75 10.94
N ALA A 32 -0.48 5.36 11.95
CA ALA A 32 -0.18 6.71 12.38
C ALA A 32 1.29 6.78 12.85
N GLY A 33 2.17 7.27 11.98
CA GLY A 33 3.62 7.31 12.21
C GLY A 33 4.47 6.78 11.04
N ARG A 34 3.88 6.05 10.08
CA ARG A 34 4.55 5.65 8.83
C ARG A 34 3.92 6.36 7.64
N PRO A 35 4.65 7.22 6.92
CA PRO A 35 4.13 7.88 5.74
C PRO A 35 3.84 6.84 4.65
N VAL A 36 2.68 6.96 4.01
CA VAL A 36 2.34 6.09 2.89
C VAL A 36 2.76 6.79 1.61
N TYR A 37 3.51 6.08 0.78
CA TYR A 37 3.91 6.58 -0.52
C TYR A 37 3.23 5.77 -1.61
N CYS A 38 2.72 6.46 -2.64
CA CYS A 38 2.31 5.79 -3.86
C CYS A 38 3.53 5.20 -4.57
N ARG A 39 3.29 4.30 -5.54
CA ARG A 39 4.37 3.63 -6.28
C ARG A 39 5.37 4.62 -6.89
N ASP A 40 4.89 5.77 -7.37
CA ASP A 40 5.71 6.83 -7.96
C ASP A 40 6.63 7.52 -6.93
N CYS A 41 6.05 8.03 -5.84
CA CYS A 41 6.81 8.68 -4.75
C CYS A 41 7.77 7.70 -4.06
N TYR A 42 7.35 6.43 -3.87
CA TYR A 42 8.23 5.39 -3.34
C TYR A 42 9.42 5.12 -4.26
N GLN A 43 9.21 5.11 -5.59
CA GLN A 43 10.30 4.94 -6.56
C GLN A 43 11.27 6.12 -6.55
N LYS A 44 10.76 7.35 -6.37
CA LYS A 44 11.58 8.56 -6.22
C LYS A 44 12.43 8.53 -4.94
N HIS A 45 11.84 8.18 -3.80
CA HIS A 45 12.56 8.06 -2.52
C HIS A 45 13.60 6.95 -2.49
N ARG A 46 13.39 5.83 -3.21
CA ARG A 46 14.31 4.68 -3.20
C ARG A 46 15.54 4.86 -4.09
N ARG A 47 15.59 5.91 -4.91
CA ARG A 47 16.69 6.16 -5.86
C ARG A 47 17.74 7.17 -5.36
N TYR A 48 17.65 7.60 -4.11
CA TYR A 48 18.66 8.43 -3.44
C TYR A 48 19.47 7.56 -2.48
#